data_AF-A0A1Y1N4X8-F1
#
_entry.id   AF-A0A1Y1N4X8-F1
#
_cell.length_a   1.000
_cell.length_b   1.000
_cell.length_c   1.000
_cell.angle_alpha   90.00
_cell.angle_beta   90.00
_cell.angle_gamma   90.00
#
_symmetry.space_group_name_H-M   'P 1'
#
loop_
_entity.id
_entity.type
_entity.pdbx_description
1 polymer ?
#
loop_
_entity_poly.entity_id
_entity_poly.type
_entity_poly.pdbx_seq_one_letter_code
_entity_poly.pdbx_strand_id
1 'polypeptide(L)'
;QTPARTCYIWLDGEKPQIATGETTRLAEDSTRTVEKGEMKKAYKFGGEYVYFTPDEQKSLRDFGPPVIRIIGFKPRKLLPMWASVKKSTYIFPSEEDFVGSTRVFTSLWQKLIKDNKMGIAWCIVRSNAQPILAAIVPSRERSGEESGTPYLPAGLWIYPLPFADDLREIKPPDGVTPSSDELKTQMRTIVQQLQLPKAMYNPLKYPNPALQW
;
A
#
# COMPACT_ATOMS: atom_id res chain seq x y z
N GLN A 1 -0.93 -20.48 0.16
CA GLN A 1 -1.59 -20.28 -1.16
C GLN A 1 -0.55 -19.68 -2.08
N THR A 2 -0.06 -20.47 -3.03
CA THR A 2 0.84 -20.02 -4.09
C THR A 2 0.03 -19.17 -5.07
N PRO A 3 0.49 -17.98 -5.47
CA PRO A 3 -0.20 -17.18 -6.47
C PRO A 3 -0.24 -17.98 -7.77
N ALA A 4 -1.40 -18.02 -8.42
CA ALA A 4 -1.56 -18.56 -9.76
C ALA A 4 -0.59 -17.82 -10.68
N ARG A 5 0.50 -18.48 -11.07
CA ARG A 5 1.35 -17.99 -12.15
C ARG A 5 0.49 -18.00 -13.39
N THR A 6 0.21 -16.82 -13.94
CA THR A 6 -0.42 -16.64 -15.24
C THR A 6 0.55 -17.12 -16.31
N CYS A 7 0.69 -18.42 -16.47
CA CYS A 7 1.37 -19.02 -17.60
C CYS A 7 0.37 -19.08 -18.75
N TYR A 8 0.68 -18.40 -19.85
CA TYR A 8 -0.12 -18.52 -21.06
C TYR A 8 0.17 -19.88 -21.69
N ILE A 9 -0.86 -20.72 -21.81
CA ILE A 9 -0.77 -22.03 -22.45
C ILE A 9 -1.33 -21.88 -23.86
N TRP A 10 -0.53 -22.20 -24.86
CA TRP A 10 -0.97 -22.30 -26.25
C TRP A 10 -1.71 -23.62 -26.44
N LEU A 11 -3.01 -23.54 -26.75
CA LEU A 11 -3.91 -24.70 -26.89
C LEU A 11 -4.27 -25.00 -28.35
N ASP A 12 -3.80 -24.20 -29.30
CA ASP A 12 -4.15 -24.33 -30.72
C ASP A 12 -3.33 -25.43 -31.44
N GLY A 13 -2.45 -26.13 -30.72
CA GLY A 13 -1.66 -27.26 -31.22
C GLY A 13 -2.06 -28.59 -30.57
N GLU A 14 -1.63 -29.72 -31.14
CA GLU A 14 -1.92 -31.07 -30.63
C GLU A 14 -1.43 -31.31 -29.19
N LYS A 15 -0.41 -30.57 -28.75
CA LYS A 15 0.12 -30.63 -27.39
C LYS A 15 0.07 -29.25 -26.75
N PRO A 16 -0.45 -29.11 -25.52
CA PRO A 16 -0.42 -27.84 -24.80
C PRO A 16 1.04 -27.44 -24.54
N GLN A 17 1.42 -26.24 -24.98
CA GLN A 17 2.77 -25.70 -24.81
C GLN A 17 2.71 -24.40 -24.02
N ILE A 18 3.76 -24.12 -23.23
CA ILE A 18 3.88 -22.84 -22.55
C ILE A 18 4.31 -21.80 -23.59
N ALA A 19 3.49 -20.77 -23.79
CA ALA A 19 3.76 -19.70 -24.73
C ALA A 19 4.75 -18.69 -24.13
N THR A 20 5.82 -18.38 -24.85
CA THR A 20 6.71 -17.25 -24.54
C THR A 20 6.33 -16.06 -25.40
N GLY A 21 5.74 -15.04 -24.78
CA GLY A 21 5.42 -13.80 -25.48
C GLY A 21 6.66 -12.92 -25.66
N GLU A 22 7.02 -12.64 -26.90
CA GLU A 22 8.01 -11.61 -27.25
C GLU A 22 7.29 -10.41 -27.88
N THR A 23 7.71 -9.20 -27.53
CA THR A 23 7.15 -7.96 -28.11
C THR A 23 8.28 -7.17 -28.75
N THR A 24 8.29 -7.13 -30.08
CA THR A 24 9.15 -6.25 -30.87
C THR A 24 8.34 -5.07 -31.36
N ARG A 25 8.98 -3.89 -31.42
CA ARG A 25 8.37 -2.67 -31.95
C ARG A 25 8.94 -2.40 -33.33
N LEU A 26 8.06 -2.23 -34.31
CA LEU A 26 8.41 -2.02 -35.71
C LEU A 26 8.01 -0.59 -36.10
N ALA A 27 8.84 0.09 -36.89
CA ALA A 27 8.50 1.38 -37.48
C ALA A 27 7.44 1.19 -38.59
N GLU A 28 6.43 2.05 -38.61
CA GLU A 28 5.30 1.97 -39.55
C GLU A 28 5.75 2.03 -41.01
N ASP A 29 6.73 2.89 -41.31
CA ASP A 29 7.16 3.15 -42.69
C ASP A 29 8.16 2.13 -43.24
N SER A 30 8.91 1.45 -42.38
CA SER A 30 10.08 0.65 -42.80
C SER A 30 10.07 -0.79 -42.31
N THR A 31 9.11 -1.18 -41.47
CA THR A 31 9.08 -2.50 -40.78
C THR A 31 10.40 -2.81 -40.05
N ARG A 32 11.25 -1.81 -39.81
CA ARG A 32 12.51 -1.95 -39.08
C ARG A 32 12.23 -2.04 -37.59
N THR A 33 12.95 -2.91 -36.89
CA THR A 33 12.93 -2.98 -35.43
C THR A 33 13.50 -1.70 -34.83
N VAL A 34 12.68 -1.02 -34.02
CA VAL A 34 13.06 0.24 -33.36
C VAL A 34 13.75 -0.09 -32.04
N GLU A 35 14.97 0.42 -31.88
CA GLU A 35 15.72 0.23 -30.64
C GLU A 35 15.26 1.18 -29.53
N LYS A 36 15.54 0.82 -28.28
CA LYS A 36 15.12 1.61 -27.11
C LYS A 36 15.74 3.02 -27.07
N GLY A 37 16.89 3.23 -27.72
CA GLY A 37 17.55 4.54 -27.80
C GLY A 37 16.94 5.49 -28.84
N GLU A 38 16.30 4.95 -29.88
CA GLU A 38 15.66 5.74 -30.95
C GLU A 38 14.29 6.28 -30.50
N MET A 39 13.73 5.75 -29.40
CA MET A 39 12.44 6.17 -28.86
C MET A 39 12.58 7.31 -27.85
N LYS A 40 11.89 8.42 -28.12
CA LYS A 40 11.68 9.52 -27.18
C LYS A 40 10.23 9.56 -26.73
N LYS A 41 9.98 9.90 -25.47
CA LYS A 41 8.62 10.13 -24.96
C LYS A 41 8.29 11.60 -25.10
N ALA A 42 7.15 11.91 -25.71
CA ALA A 42 6.67 13.28 -25.82
C ALA A 42 5.45 13.50 -24.92
N TYR A 43 5.37 14.64 -24.24
CA TYR A 43 4.17 15.13 -23.57
C TYR A 43 3.67 16.38 -24.27
N LYS A 44 2.38 16.42 -24.58
CA LYS A 44 1.74 17.56 -25.24
C LYS A 44 1.24 18.55 -24.19
N PHE A 45 1.75 19.77 -24.22
CA PHE A 45 1.30 20.87 -23.36
C PHE A 45 1.03 22.11 -24.22
N GLY A 46 -0.19 22.67 -24.15
CA GLY A 46 -0.52 23.93 -24.83
C GLY A 46 -0.41 23.96 -26.35
N GLY A 47 -0.24 22.80 -27.01
CA GLY A 47 -0.03 22.71 -28.46
C GLY A 47 1.39 22.32 -28.86
N GLU A 48 2.35 22.43 -27.94
CA GLU A 48 3.75 22.03 -28.15
C GLU A 48 4.04 20.64 -27.59
N TYR A 49 5.05 19.98 -28.15
CA TYR A 49 5.53 18.68 -27.69
C TYR A 49 6.85 18.83 -26.95
N VAL A 50 6.87 18.41 -25.69
CA VAL A 50 8.09 18.34 -24.88
C VAL A 50 8.60 16.91 -24.91
N TYR A 51 9.79 16.72 -25.48
CA TYR A 51 10.44 15.41 -25.61
C TYR A 51 11.35 15.14 -24.41
N PHE A 52 11.23 13.95 -23.85
CA PHE A 52 12.13 13.42 -22.81
C PHE A 52 12.75 12.12 -23.29
N THR A 53 14.05 12.00 -23.06
CA THR A 53 14.74 10.73 -23.19
C THR A 53 14.35 9.80 -22.03
N PRO A 54 14.44 8.47 -22.21
CA PRO A 54 14.18 7.52 -21.13
C PRO A 54 15.06 7.74 -19.89
N ASP A 55 16.29 8.23 -20.07
CA ASP A 55 17.24 8.44 -18.98
C ASP A 55 16.99 9.75 -18.23
N GLU A 56 16.59 10.82 -18.92
CA GLU A 56 16.06 12.02 -18.27
C GLU A 56 14.82 11.69 -17.43
N GLN A 57 13.92 10.85 -17.95
CA GLN A 57 12.75 10.45 -17.17
C GLN A 57 13.11 9.64 -15.91
N LYS A 58 14.19 8.85 -15.96
CA LYS A 58 14.69 8.13 -14.78
C LYS A 58 15.32 9.10 -13.79
N SER A 59 16.17 10.03 -14.24
CA SER A 59 16.82 11.00 -13.37
C SER A 59 15.80 11.93 -12.69
N LEU A 60 14.74 12.34 -13.37
CA LEU A 60 13.63 13.11 -12.77
C LEU A 60 12.90 12.35 -11.64
N ARG A 61 12.98 11.01 -11.63
CA ARG A 61 12.34 10.15 -10.62
C ARG A 61 13.32 9.59 -9.59
N ASP A 62 14.58 9.97 -9.67
CA ASP A 62 15.60 9.54 -8.72
C ASP A 62 15.59 10.45 -7.49
N PHE A 63 15.09 9.92 -6.39
CA PHE A 63 15.06 10.58 -5.09
C PHE A 63 16.09 10.00 -4.12
N GLY A 64 17.01 9.18 -4.62
CA GLY A 64 18.04 8.49 -3.85
C GLY A 64 17.78 7.00 -3.63
N PRO A 65 18.67 6.33 -2.88
CA PRO A 65 18.61 4.90 -2.67
C PRO A 65 17.39 4.47 -1.83
N PRO A 66 16.93 3.22 -1.96
CA PRO A 66 15.85 2.68 -1.13
C PRO A 66 16.20 2.75 0.36
N VAL A 67 15.39 3.45 1.14
CA VAL A 67 15.62 3.64 2.57
C VAL A 67 14.31 3.95 3.30
N ILE A 68 14.21 3.47 4.54
CA ILE A 68 13.19 3.89 5.50
C ILE A 68 13.88 4.81 6.51
N ARG A 69 13.66 6.11 6.39
CA ARG A 69 14.25 7.11 7.28
C ARG A 69 13.20 7.64 8.24
N ILE A 70 13.37 7.39 9.53
CA ILE A 70 12.50 7.98 10.56
C ILE A 70 12.81 9.47 10.69
N ILE A 71 11.82 10.31 10.46
CA ILE A 71 11.91 11.77 10.58
C ILE A 71 11.62 12.20 12.02
N GLY A 72 10.68 11.54 12.69
CA GLY A 72 10.31 11.88 14.07
C GLY A 72 9.20 11.02 14.63
N PHE A 73 8.66 11.41 15.78
CA PHE A 73 7.62 10.68 16.49
C PHE A 73 6.42 11.58 16.80
N LYS A 74 5.21 11.08 16.57
CA LYS A 74 3.95 11.77 16.89
C LYS A 74 3.02 10.88 17.72
N PRO A 75 2.15 11.45 18.59
CA PRO A 75 1.11 10.70 19.27
C PRO A 75 0.19 9.93 18.31
N ARG A 76 -0.18 8.69 18.64
CA ARG A 76 -1.05 7.85 17.79
C ARG A 76 -2.43 8.47 17.51
N LYS A 77 -2.95 9.30 18.43
CA LYS A 77 -4.24 10.00 18.31
C LYS A 77 -4.33 10.94 17.10
N LEU A 78 -3.19 11.40 16.58
CA LEU A 78 -3.13 12.29 15.42
C LEU A 78 -3.29 11.56 14.08
N LEU A 79 -3.33 10.22 14.08
CA LEU A 79 -3.56 9.44 12.86
C LEU A 79 -5.07 9.24 12.66
N PRO A 80 -5.71 9.94 11.71
CA PRO A 80 -7.11 9.69 11.43
C PRO A 80 -7.26 8.36 10.69
N MET A 81 -8.39 7.66 10.92
CA MET A 81 -8.64 6.35 10.30
C MET A 81 -8.72 6.40 8.78
N TRP A 82 -9.11 7.55 8.22
CA TRP A 82 -9.26 7.77 6.78
C TRP A 82 -7.94 8.03 6.04
N ALA A 83 -6.83 8.29 6.75
CA ALA A 83 -5.55 8.62 6.13
C ALA A 83 -4.82 7.41 5.49
N SER A 84 -5.51 6.31 5.18
CA SER A 84 -4.91 5.17 4.49
C SER A 84 -5.06 5.36 2.99
N VAL A 85 -3.97 5.66 2.29
CA VAL A 85 -4.00 5.74 0.81
C VAL A 85 -3.71 4.40 0.16
N LYS A 86 -2.85 3.59 0.78
CA LYS A 86 -2.39 2.31 0.24
C LYS A 86 -2.35 1.26 1.35
N LYS A 87 -2.26 -0.01 0.93
CA LYS A 87 -2.05 -1.14 1.83
C LYS A 87 -0.86 -0.90 2.76
N SER A 88 -1.06 -1.19 4.04
CA SER A 88 0.01 -1.16 5.03
C SER A 88 1.03 -2.26 4.76
N THR A 89 2.31 -1.97 4.96
CA THR A 89 3.41 -2.93 4.78
C THR A 89 3.96 -3.31 6.14
N TYR A 90 4.04 -4.61 6.41
CA TYR A 90 4.68 -5.12 7.62
C TYR A 90 6.19 -5.12 7.44
N ILE A 91 6.92 -4.62 8.43
CA ILE A 91 8.39 -4.67 8.47
C ILE A 91 8.86 -5.52 9.63
N PHE A 92 9.91 -6.30 9.37
CA PHE A 92 10.59 -7.15 10.34
C PHE A 92 12.09 -7.02 10.13
N PRO A 93 12.91 -7.00 11.21
CA PRO A 93 14.35 -6.86 11.07
C PRO A 93 14.97 -8.09 10.41
N SER A 94 16.00 -7.87 9.61
CA SER A 94 16.95 -8.91 9.18
C SER A 94 18.31 -8.60 9.82
N GLU A 95 19.01 -9.62 10.32
CA GLU A 95 20.38 -9.48 10.84
C GLU A 95 21.46 -9.83 9.83
N GLU A 96 21.09 -10.15 8.59
CA GLU A 96 22.04 -10.55 7.54
C GLU A 96 23.02 -9.42 7.19
N ASP A 97 22.52 -8.18 7.07
CA ASP A 97 23.32 -7.02 6.70
C ASP A 97 23.94 -6.30 7.91
N PHE A 98 23.22 -6.27 9.03
CA PHE A 98 23.60 -5.48 10.21
C PHE A 98 23.28 -6.22 11.52
N VAL A 99 24.34 -6.59 12.25
CA VAL A 99 24.25 -7.26 13.56
C VAL A 99 23.66 -6.31 14.60
N GLY A 100 22.66 -6.77 15.35
CA GLY A 100 22.00 -5.98 16.40
C GLY A 100 20.73 -5.25 15.96
N SER A 101 20.34 -5.39 14.68
CA SER A 101 19.10 -4.83 14.14
C SER A 101 17.85 -5.29 14.91
N THR A 102 17.81 -6.54 15.36
CA THR A 102 16.67 -7.09 16.12
C THR A 102 16.50 -6.39 17.47
N ARG A 103 17.61 -6.09 18.15
CA ARG A 103 17.59 -5.40 19.45
C ARG A 103 17.07 -3.98 19.32
N VAL A 104 17.55 -3.25 18.32
CA VAL A 104 17.10 -1.87 18.04
C VAL A 104 15.63 -1.86 17.61
N PHE A 105 15.23 -2.78 16.73
CA PHE A 105 13.84 -2.91 16.30
C PHE A 105 12.89 -3.21 17.47
N THR A 106 13.25 -4.17 18.32
CA THR A 106 12.43 -4.58 19.46
C THR A 106 12.28 -3.46 20.48
N SER A 107 13.39 -2.76 20.79
CA SER A 107 13.35 -1.62 21.71
C SER A 107 12.50 -0.46 21.18
N LEU A 108 12.60 -0.15 19.88
CA LEU A 108 11.75 0.84 19.22
C LEU A 108 10.27 0.42 19.29
N TRP A 109 9.96 -0.83 18.96
CA TRP A 109 8.61 -1.37 18.98
C TRP A 109 7.97 -1.29 20.38
N GLN A 110 8.66 -1.76 21.41
CA GLN A 110 8.19 -1.71 22.79
C GLN A 110 7.99 -0.26 23.27
N LYS A 111 8.91 0.64 22.92
CA LYS A 111 8.83 2.06 23.33
C LYS A 111 7.65 2.77 22.68
N LEU A 112 7.38 2.51 21.40
CA LEU A 112 6.23 3.09 20.70
C LEU A 112 4.89 2.62 21.29
N ILE A 113 4.80 1.35 21.69
CA ILE A 113 3.61 0.82 22.38
C ILE A 113 3.44 1.51 23.74
N LYS A 114 4.49 1.54 24.56
CA LYS A 114 4.46 2.09 25.92
C LYS A 114 4.05 3.57 25.94
N ASP A 115 4.61 4.36 25.03
CA ASP A 115 4.35 5.80 24.96
C ASP A 115 3.10 6.15 24.11
N ASN A 116 2.44 5.15 23.51
CA ASN A 116 1.33 5.33 22.56
C ASN A 116 1.64 6.34 21.43
N LYS A 117 2.83 6.18 20.85
CA LYS A 117 3.35 7.03 19.76
C LYS A 117 3.47 6.22 18.47
N MET A 118 3.51 6.93 17.35
CA MET A 118 3.86 6.43 16.03
C MET A 118 5.12 7.14 15.54
N GLY A 119 5.93 6.44 14.74
CA GLY A 119 7.01 7.06 13.99
C GLY A 119 6.46 7.71 12.72
N ILE A 120 7.03 8.82 12.29
CA ILE A 120 6.84 9.36 10.94
C ILE A 120 8.12 9.05 10.17
N ALA A 121 7.98 8.42 9.02
CA ALA A 121 9.10 7.98 8.20
C ALA A 121 8.95 8.40 6.74
N TRP A 122 10.09 8.68 6.13
CA TRP A 122 10.27 8.85 4.70
C TRP A 122 10.70 7.51 4.11
N CYS A 123 9.86 6.93 3.26
CA CYS A 123 10.06 5.59 2.72
C CYS A 123 10.28 5.65 1.20
N ILE A 124 11.46 5.21 0.76
CA ILE A 124 11.75 4.93 -0.64
C ILE A 124 11.82 3.41 -0.79
N VAL A 125 10.83 2.80 -1.43
CA VAL A 125 10.68 1.32 -1.46
C VAL A 125 11.59 0.67 -2.49
N ARG A 126 11.90 1.36 -3.59
CA ARG A 126 12.76 0.87 -4.67
C ARG A 126 13.46 2.03 -5.35
N SER A 127 14.56 1.76 -6.06
CA SER A 127 15.27 2.77 -6.84
C SER A 127 14.37 3.37 -7.92
N ASN A 128 14.51 4.67 -8.19
CA ASN A 128 13.66 5.43 -9.12
C ASN A 128 12.16 5.41 -8.77
N ALA A 129 11.81 5.21 -7.50
CA ALA A 129 10.44 5.39 -7.02
C ALA A 129 10.28 6.71 -6.30
N GLN A 130 9.08 7.26 -6.41
CA GLN A 130 8.69 8.43 -5.65
C GLN A 130 8.67 8.07 -4.15
N PRO A 131 9.23 8.94 -3.31
CA PRO A 131 9.22 8.77 -1.87
C PRO A 131 7.80 8.85 -1.32
N ILE A 132 7.53 8.06 -0.29
CA ILE A 132 6.23 8.01 0.37
C ILE A 132 6.43 8.44 1.81
N LEU A 133 5.62 9.39 2.27
CA LEU A 133 5.51 9.69 3.69
C LEU A 133 4.65 8.60 4.35
N ALA A 134 5.15 7.99 5.42
CA ALA A 134 4.45 6.92 6.09
C ALA A 134 4.51 7.05 7.61
N ALA A 135 3.45 6.61 8.28
CA ALA A 135 3.43 6.41 9.72
C ALA A 135 3.87 4.99 10.06
N ILE A 136 4.83 4.83 10.96
CA ILE A 136 5.23 3.56 11.55
C ILE A 136 4.36 3.33 12.79
N VAL A 137 3.44 2.39 12.69
CA VAL A 137 2.49 2.04 13.74
C VAL A 137 2.90 0.71 14.38
N PRO A 138 3.08 0.64 15.71
CA PRO A 138 3.33 -0.63 16.37
C PRO A 138 2.04 -1.45 16.48
N SER A 139 2.13 -2.73 16.09
CA SER A 139 1.10 -3.73 16.37
C SER A 139 1.24 -4.27 17.79
N ARG A 140 0.12 -4.55 18.44
CA ARG A 140 0.10 -5.20 19.75
C ARG A 140 0.33 -6.70 19.58
N GLU A 141 0.92 -7.32 20.59
CA GLU A 141 1.18 -8.76 20.57
C GLU A 141 -0.13 -9.57 20.59
N ARG A 142 -0.07 -10.80 20.10
CA ARG A 142 -1.23 -11.71 19.94
C ARG A 142 -1.82 -12.21 21.26
N SER A 143 -1.14 -11.96 22.38
CA SER A 143 -1.36 -12.63 23.67
C SER A 143 -2.55 -12.13 24.50
N GLY A 144 -3.47 -11.34 23.94
CA GLY A 144 -4.67 -10.91 24.64
C GLY A 144 -5.93 -11.35 23.90
N GLU A 145 -6.84 -12.04 24.58
CA GLU A 145 -8.23 -12.24 24.13
C GLU A 145 -8.95 -10.90 23.84
N GLU A 146 -8.42 -9.77 24.35
CA GLU A 146 -8.84 -8.40 24.05
C GLU A 146 -8.22 -7.79 22.78
N SER A 147 -7.27 -8.47 22.12
CA SER A 147 -6.68 -7.97 20.89
C SER A 147 -7.67 -8.22 19.75
N GLY A 148 -8.35 -7.16 19.30
CA GLY A 148 -9.31 -7.23 18.17
C GLY A 148 -8.73 -7.74 16.84
N THR A 149 -7.43 -8.06 16.78
CA THR A 149 -6.73 -8.59 15.60
C THR A 149 -5.72 -9.70 15.97
N PRO A 150 -6.15 -10.87 16.48
CA PRO A 150 -5.24 -11.95 16.90
C PRO A 150 -4.44 -12.56 15.73
N TYR A 151 -4.90 -12.33 14.50
CA TYR A 151 -4.29 -12.83 13.26
C TYR A 151 -3.10 -11.99 12.79
N LEU A 152 -2.95 -10.74 13.22
CA LEU A 152 -1.86 -9.88 12.75
C LEU A 152 -0.53 -10.25 13.44
N PRO A 153 0.60 -10.27 12.72
CA PRO A 153 1.90 -10.39 13.35
C PRO A 153 2.22 -9.19 14.24
N ALA A 154 2.95 -9.46 15.32
CA ALA A 154 3.50 -8.45 16.21
C ALA A 154 4.74 -7.82 15.56
N GLY A 155 4.82 -6.49 15.55
CA GLY A 155 5.91 -5.76 14.93
C GLY A 155 5.50 -4.37 14.49
N LEU A 156 6.21 -3.82 13.51
CA LEU A 156 5.99 -2.47 13.00
C LEU A 156 5.30 -2.51 11.64
N TRP A 157 4.31 -1.64 11.47
CA TRP A 157 3.55 -1.49 10.23
C TRP A 157 3.79 -0.12 9.64
N ILE A 158 4.22 -0.09 8.39
CA ILE A 158 4.32 1.12 7.58
C ILE A 158 2.94 1.40 7.01
N TYR A 159 2.36 2.51 7.41
CA TYR A 159 1.07 3.02 6.99
C TYR A 159 1.28 4.25 6.10
N PRO A 160 1.12 4.14 4.77
CA PRO A 160 1.31 5.25 3.84
C PRO A 160 0.32 6.38 4.11
N LEU A 161 0.84 7.59 4.33
CA LEU A 161 0.04 8.79 4.57
C LEU A 161 -0.29 9.51 3.26
N PRO A 162 -1.44 10.19 3.18
CA PRO A 162 -1.79 11.00 2.02
C PRO A 162 -0.92 12.24 1.93
N PHE A 163 -0.56 12.60 0.70
CA PHE A 163 -0.12 13.95 0.38
C PHE A 163 -1.32 14.87 0.17
N ALA A 164 -1.07 16.18 0.05
CA ALA A 164 -2.13 17.15 -0.22
C ALA A 164 -2.92 16.82 -1.50
N ASP A 165 -2.24 16.28 -2.52
CA ASP A 165 -2.85 15.90 -3.80
C ASP A 165 -3.79 14.69 -3.69
N ASP A 166 -3.64 13.86 -2.65
CA ASP A 166 -4.52 12.70 -2.40
C ASP A 166 -5.83 13.11 -1.72
N LEU A 167 -5.86 14.29 -1.06
CA LEU A 167 -7.07 14.80 -0.44
C LEU A 167 -8.03 15.33 -1.51
N ARG A 168 -9.23 14.76 -1.54
CA ARG A 168 -10.33 15.25 -2.37
C ARG A 168 -11.30 16.04 -1.50
N GLU A 169 -11.60 17.27 -1.92
CA GLU A 169 -12.63 18.08 -1.25
C GLU A 169 -14.00 17.42 -1.44
N ILE A 170 -14.62 17.06 -0.32
CA ILE A 170 -16.02 16.63 -0.28
C ILE A 170 -16.81 17.85 0.21
N LYS A 171 -17.69 18.38 -0.64
CA LYS A 171 -18.67 19.38 -0.21
C LYS A 171 -19.83 18.64 0.44
N PRO A 172 -19.95 18.64 1.78
CA PRO A 172 -21.10 18.01 2.40
C PRO A 172 -22.38 18.75 1.96
N PRO A 173 -23.51 18.06 1.79
CA PRO A 173 -24.78 18.73 1.59
C PRO A 173 -25.09 19.61 2.80
N ASP A 174 -25.49 20.86 2.54
CA ASP A 174 -25.90 21.78 3.60
C ASP A 174 -27.14 21.25 4.32
N GLY A 175 -27.14 21.25 5.66
CA GLY A 175 -28.32 20.94 6.46
C GLY A 175 -28.49 19.48 6.92
N VAL A 176 -27.40 18.72 7.09
CA VAL A 176 -27.51 17.42 7.79
C VAL A 176 -27.82 17.66 9.27
N THR A 177 -29.10 17.68 9.61
CA THR A 177 -29.54 17.74 11.01
C THR A 177 -29.24 16.40 11.69
N PRO A 178 -28.50 16.38 12.82
CA PRO A 178 -28.31 15.15 13.56
C PRO A 178 -29.67 14.60 14.00
N SER A 179 -29.90 13.30 13.79
CA SER A 179 -31.14 12.63 14.20
C SER A 179 -31.39 12.76 15.70
N SER A 180 -32.67 12.70 16.10
CA SER A 180 -33.09 12.65 17.52
C SER A 180 -32.42 11.49 18.26
N ASP A 181 -32.12 11.67 19.55
CA ASP A 181 -31.48 10.65 20.37
C ASP A 181 -32.35 9.40 20.58
N GLU A 182 -33.67 9.54 20.48
CA GLU A 182 -34.60 8.42 20.51
C GLU A 182 -34.37 7.46 19.32
N LEU A 183 -34.24 8.02 18.11
CA LEU A 183 -33.96 7.25 16.89
C LEU A 183 -32.58 6.60 16.94
N LYS A 184 -31.57 7.28 17.49
CA LYS A 184 -30.23 6.69 17.70
C LYS A 184 -30.29 5.51 18.67
N THR A 185 -31.13 5.60 19.70
CA THR A 185 -31.30 4.53 20.69
C THR A 185 -31.97 3.30 20.05
N GLN A 186 -33.03 3.50 19.26
CA GLN A 186 -33.65 2.40 18.51
C GLN A 186 -32.69 1.76 17.51
N MET A 187 -31.93 2.59 16.76
CA MET A 187 -30.94 2.09 15.80
C MET A 187 -29.82 1.30 16.48
N ARG A 188 -29.42 1.67 17.71
CA ARG A 188 -28.42 0.93 18.49
C ARG A 188 -28.87 -0.52 18.73
N THR A 189 -30.13 -0.75 19.06
CA THR A 189 -30.67 -2.11 19.26
C THR A 189 -30.58 -2.93 17.98
N ILE A 190 -30.91 -2.34 16.83
CA ILE A 190 -30.81 -3.00 15.52
C ILE A 190 -29.34 -3.35 15.22
N VAL A 191 -28.41 -2.42 15.40
CA VAL A 191 -26.98 -2.64 15.17
C VAL A 191 -26.43 -3.74 16.09
N GLN A 192 -26.88 -3.81 17.35
CA GLN A 192 -26.48 -4.86 18.28
C GLN A 192 -26.93 -6.26 17.81
N GLN A 193 -28.12 -6.38 17.22
CA GLN A 193 -28.62 -7.64 16.67
C GLN A 193 -27.88 -8.07 15.39
N LEU A 194 -27.34 -7.12 14.64
CA LEU A 194 -26.57 -7.37 13.41
C LEU A 194 -25.08 -7.67 13.65
N GLN A 195 -24.64 -7.73 14.92
CA GLN A 195 -23.25 -8.04 15.22
C GLN A 195 -22.90 -9.49 14.85
N LEU A 196 -21.73 -9.67 14.24
CA LEU A 196 -21.18 -10.99 13.99
C LEU A 196 -20.97 -11.76 15.29
N PRO A 197 -20.95 -13.11 15.26
CA PRO A 197 -20.64 -13.92 16.43
C PRO A 197 -19.33 -13.47 17.08
N LYS A 198 -19.34 -13.27 18.41
CA LYS A 198 -18.24 -12.71 19.21
C LYS A 198 -17.90 -11.23 18.93
N ALA A 199 -18.77 -10.50 18.22
CA ALA A 199 -18.56 -9.10 17.82
C ALA A 199 -17.22 -8.84 17.12
N MET A 200 -16.64 -9.87 16.49
CA MET A 200 -15.32 -9.81 15.85
C MET A 200 -15.40 -10.15 14.37
N TYR A 201 -14.85 -9.28 13.53
CA TYR A 201 -14.64 -9.55 12.12
C TYR A 201 -13.33 -10.31 11.90
N ASN A 202 -13.41 -11.50 11.30
CA ASN A 202 -12.24 -12.29 10.93
C ASN A 202 -12.05 -12.29 9.40
N PRO A 203 -11.04 -11.60 8.86
CA PRO A 203 -10.82 -11.50 7.41
C PRO A 203 -10.48 -12.84 6.76
N LEU A 204 -9.96 -13.83 7.50
CA LEU A 204 -9.61 -15.15 6.95
C LEU A 204 -10.85 -15.98 6.56
N LYS A 205 -12.02 -15.66 7.12
CA LYS A 205 -13.27 -16.38 6.82
C LYS A 205 -13.94 -15.93 5.53
N TYR A 206 -13.52 -14.81 4.95
CA TYR A 206 -14.16 -14.18 3.80
C TYR A 206 -13.18 -14.11 2.61
N PRO A 207 -12.96 -15.23 1.90
CA PRO A 207 -12.16 -15.24 0.68
C PRO A 207 -12.88 -14.51 -0.46
N ASN A 208 -12.13 -14.04 -1.46
CA ASN A 208 -12.70 -13.41 -2.66
C ASN A 208 -13.42 -14.46 -3.52
N PRO A 209 -14.76 -14.40 -3.69
CA PRO A 209 -15.50 -15.38 -4.49
C PRO A 209 -15.05 -15.44 -5.95
N ALA A 210 -14.62 -14.31 -6.53
CA ALA A 210 -14.23 -14.23 -7.93
C ALA A 210 -12.91 -14.95 -8.26
N LEU A 211 -12.13 -15.35 -7.25
CA LEU A 211 -10.90 -16.14 -7.42
C LEU A 211 -11.12 -17.64 -7.17
N GLN A 212 -12.34 -18.03 -6.75
CA GLN A 212 -12.67 -19.43 -6.43
C GLN A 212 -13.37 -20.15 -7.58
N TRP A 213 -13.75 -19.43 -8.63
CA TRP A 213 -14.36 -19.94 -9.85
C TRP A 213 -13.38 -19.81 -11.02
#